data_AF-A0A2A8UZA7-F1
#
_entry.id   AF-A0A2A8UZA7-F1
#
_cell.length_a   1.000
_cell.length_b   1.000
_cell.length_c   1.000
_cell.angle_alpha   90.00
_cell.angle_beta   90.00
_cell.angle_gamma   90.00
#
_symmetry.space_group_name_H-M   'P 1'
#
loop_
_entity.id
_entity.type
_entity.pdbx_description
1 polymer ?
#
loop_
_entity_poly.entity_id
_entity_poly.type
_entity_poly.pdbx_seq_one_letter_code
_entity_poly.pdbx_strand_id
1 'polypeptide(L)'
;MSLNMYLGEVQSQTQSMNAICNATIQSMEQAIQSIDAFAIDTVLQGQTYSSAKAYLVQTFRPLAQGIICLCEELIRQNEAFPNEFQAKVASTDVIEHEIRQQIQEINQSIAS
;
A
#
# COMPACT_ATOMS: atom_id res chain seq x y z
N MET A 1 -2.16 -3.69 25.71
CA MET A 1 -2.02 -2.77 24.56
C MET A 1 -3.07 -1.69 24.74
N SER A 2 -2.69 -0.41 24.69
CA SER A 2 -3.66 0.70 24.66
C SER A 2 -4.18 0.89 23.24
N LEU A 3 -5.46 1.25 23.10
CA LEU A 3 -6.10 1.62 21.84
C LEU A 3 -5.85 3.11 21.58
N ASN A 4 -4.81 3.41 20.79
CA ASN A 4 -4.45 4.77 20.40
C ASN A 4 -4.46 4.88 18.88
N MET A 5 -5.21 5.86 18.35
CA MET A 5 -5.25 6.23 16.95
C MET A 5 -4.88 7.71 16.81
N TYR A 6 -3.75 7.98 16.16
CA TYR A 6 -3.33 9.32 15.77
C TYR A 6 -3.63 9.51 14.28
N LEU A 7 -4.74 10.17 13.97
CA LEU A 7 -5.26 10.26 12.60
C LEU A 7 -4.27 10.95 11.66
N GLY A 8 -3.64 12.04 12.12
CA GLY A 8 -2.66 12.76 11.31
C GLY A 8 -1.44 11.90 10.95
N GLU A 9 -0.96 11.09 11.90
CA GLU A 9 0.17 10.19 11.66
C GLU A 9 -0.21 9.07 10.68
N VAL A 10 -1.35 8.41 10.90
CA VAL A 10 -1.84 7.35 10.01
C VAL A 10 -2.06 7.89 8.60
N GLN A 11 -2.65 9.08 8.45
CA GLN A 11 -2.83 9.71 7.14
C GLN A 11 -1.49 9.98 6.44
N SER A 12 -0.49 10.48 7.17
CA SER A 12 0.86 10.70 6.62
C SER A 12 1.53 9.39 6.20
N GLN A 13 1.35 8.32 6.98
CA GLN A 13 1.87 7.00 6.65
C GLN A 13 1.17 6.42 5.41
N THR A 14 -0.16 6.53 5.32
CA THR A 14 -0.96 6.16 4.13
C THR A 14 -0.45 6.87 2.88
N GLN A 15 -0.25 8.18 2.94
CA GLN A 15 0.26 8.95 1.79
C GLN A 15 1.66 8.50 1.36
N SER A 16 2.55 8.28 2.34
CA SER A 16 3.92 7.84 2.08
C SER A 16 3.94 6.45 1.42
N MET A 17 3.11 5.53 1.93
CA MET A 17 3.01 4.18 1.39
C MET A 17 2.39 4.18 -0.01
N ASN A 18 1.38 5.01 -0.26
CA ASN A 18 0.78 5.15 -1.58
C ASN A 18 1.78 5.73 -2.59
N ALA A 19 2.63 6.68 -2.19
CA ALA A 19 3.69 7.20 -3.05
C ALA A 19 4.69 6.10 -3.46
N ILE A 20 5.10 5.24 -2.53
CA ILE A 20 5.98 4.09 -2.82
C ILE A 20 5.31 3.10 -3.77
N CYS A 21 4.04 2.76 -3.52
CA CYS A 21 3.28 1.84 -4.37
C CYS A 21 3.15 2.39 -5.80
N ASN A 22 2.79 3.67 -5.96
CA ASN A 22 2.69 4.31 -7.26
C ASN A 22 4.03 4.34 -8.02
N ALA A 23 5.14 4.67 -7.34
CA ALA A 23 6.47 4.63 -7.96
C ALA A 23 6.87 3.21 -8.38
N THR A 24 6.48 2.21 -7.58
CA THR A 24 6.74 0.80 -7.88
C THR A 24 5.91 0.33 -9.08
N ILE A 25 4.63 0.71 -9.16
CA ILE A 25 3.76 0.42 -10.31
C ILE A 25 4.40 0.97 -11.59
N GLN A 26 4.76 2.26 -11.61
CA GLN A 26 5.39 2.89 -12.78
C GLN A 26 6.69 2.19 -13.19
N SER A 27 7.51 1.80 -12.22
CA SER A 27 8.77 1.08 -12.47
C SER A 27 8.52 -0.30 -13.08
N MET A 28 7.51 -1.03 -12.59
CA MET A 28 7.14 -2.34 -13.12
C MET A 28 6.50 -2.25 -14.51
N GLU A 29 5.70 -1.22 -14.78
CA GLU A 29 5.18 -0.94 -16.13
C GLU A 29 6.31 -0.70 -17.13
N GLN A 30 7.32 0.09 -16.76
CA GLN A 30 8.52 0.32 -17.57
C GLN A 30 9.33 -0.97 -17.78
N ALA A 31 9.45 -1.80 -16.75
CA ALA A 31 10.11 -3.11 -16.86
C ALA A 31 9.37 -4.03 -17.84
N ILE A 32 8.03 -4.09 -17.78
CA ILE A 32 7.21 -4.85 -18.72
C ILE A 32 7.41 -4.35 -20.15
N GLN A 33 7.37 -3.02 -20.38
CA GLN A 33 7.61 -2.44 -21.71
C GLN A 33 9.00 -2.82 -22.24
N SER A 34 10.02 -2.79 -21.39
CA SER A 34 11.40 -3.17 -21.75
C SER A 34 11.51 -4.66 -22.09
N ILE A 35 10.82 -5.52 -21.35
CA ILE A 35 10.75 -6.97 -21.64
C ILE A 35 10.05 -7.21 -22.98
N ASP A 36 8.93 -6.53 -23.22
CA ASP A 36 8.15 -6.69 -24.45
C ASP A 36 8.96 -6.23 -25.67
N ALA A 37 9.68 -5.10 -25.57
CA ALA A 37 10.60 -4.64 -26.61
C ALA A 37 11.75 -5.63 -26.85
N PHE A 38 12.37 -6.14 -25.79
CA PHE A 38 13.45 -7.12 -25.90
C PHE A 38 12.99 -8.45 -26.53
N ALA A 39 11.76 -8.88 -26.24
CA ALA A 39 11.20 -10.12 -26.77
C ALA A 39 11.09 -10.09 -28.31
N ILE A 40 10.67 -8.95 -28.88
CA ILE A 40 10.45 -8.80 -30.32
C ILE A 40 11.71 -8.39 -31.12
N ASP A 41 12.79 -7.98 -30.45
CA ASP A 41 14.05 -7.58 -31.11
C ASP A 41 14.60 -8.73 -31.97
N THR A 42 14.95 -8.47 -33.23
CA THR A 42 15.47 -9.52 -34.13
C THR A 42 16.96 -9.41 -34.42
N VAL A 43 17.64 -8.40 -33.87
CA VAL A 43 19.05 -8.08 -34.15
C VAL A 43 19.95 -9.13 -33.49
N LEU A 44 19.71 -9.40 -32.21
CA LEU A 44 20.50 -10.36 -31.44
C LEU A 44 19.82 -11.74 -31.44
N GLN A 45 20.56 -12.74 -31.92
CA GLN A 45 20.06 -14.09 -32.18
C GLN A 45 20.97 -15.16 -31.54
N GLY A 46 20.48 -16.40 -31.49
CA GLY A 46 21.19 -17.54 -30.92
C GLY A 46 20.57 -18.02 -29.61
N GLN A 47 21.01 -19.19 -29.15
CA GLN A 47 20.36 -19.91 -28.04
C GLN A 47 20.30 -19.08 -26.75
N THR A 48 21.37 -18.34 -26.42
CA THR A 48 21.44 -17.49 -25.24
C THR A 48 20.36 -16.41 -25.24
N TYR A 49 20.18 -15.71 -26.36
CA TYR A 49 19.15 -14.67 -26.50
C TYR A 49 17.74 -15.28 -26.48
N SER A 50 17.52 -16.40 -27.17
CA SER A 50 16.24 -17.11 -27.13
C SER A 50 15.86 -17.54 -25.70
N SER A 51 16.82 -18.07 -24.93
CA SER A 51 16.58 -18.45 -23.53
C SER A 51 16.30 -17.23 -22.64
N ALA A 52 17.02 -16.12 -22.83
CA ALA A 52 16.82 -14.91 -22.06
C ALA A 52 15.43 -14.31 -22.32
N LYS A 53 15.00 -14.24 -23.58
CA LYS A 53 13.65 -13.79 -23.96
C LYS A 53 12.57 -14.66 -23.34
N ALA A 54 12.70 -15.98 -23.48
CA ALA A 54 11.74 -16.92 -22.91
C ALA A 54 11.62 -16.74 -21.39
N TYR A 55 12.74 -16.64 -20.68
CA TYR A 55 12.75 -16.45 -19.24
C TYR A 55 12.14 -15.11 -18.81
N LEU A 56 12.52 -14.01 -19.46
CA LEU A 56 11.96 -12.69 -19.13
C LEU A 56 10.45 -12.62 -19.37
N VAL A 57 9.98 -13.14 -20.50
CA VAL A 57 8.56 -13.15 -20.85
C VAL A 57 7.75 -14.10 -19.97
N GLN A 58 8.26 -15.29 -19.67
CA GLN A 58 7.50 -16.31 -18.94
C GLN A 58 7.62 -16.20 -17.43
N THR A 59 8.63 -15.52 -16.90
CA THR A 59 8.87 -15.42 -15.45
C THR A 59 8.82 -13.98 -14.96
N PHE A 60 9.65 -13.09 -15.49
CA PHE A 60 9.76 -11.73 -14.97
C PHE A 60 8.56 -10.85 -15.30
N ARG A 61 7.98 -10.98 -16.50
CA ARG A 61 6.80 -10.21 -16.89
C ARG A 61 5.58 -10.52 -16.00
N PRO A 62 5.21 -11.80 -15.75
CA PRO A 62 4.17 -12.12 -14.77
C PRO A 62 4.49 -11.66 -13.35
N LEU A 63 5.76 -11.73 -12.93
CA LEU A 63 6.17 -11.23 -11.61
C LEU A 63 5.93 -9.72 -11.49
N ALA A 64 6.33 -8.94 -12.49
CA ALA A 64 6.09 -7.49 -12.52
C ALA A 64 4.60 -7.15 -12.45
N GLN A 65 3.75 -7.91 -13.17
CA GLN A 65 2.29 -7.78 -13.08
C GLN A 65 1.77 -8.11 -11.67
N GLY A 66 2.31 -9.15 -11.02
CA GLY A 66 1.96 -9.50 -9.65
C GLY A 66 2.33 -8.40 -8.64
N ILE A 67 3.49 -7.76 -8.82
CA ILE A 67 3.92 -6.63 -7.99
C ILE A 67 2.99 -5.42 -8.17
N ILE A 68 2.57 -5.12 -9.42
CA ILE A 68 1.58 -4.07 -9.71
C ILE A 68 0.28 -4.35 -8.95
N CYS A 69 -0.28 -5.56 -9.10
CA CYS A 69 -1.51 -5.96 -8.41
C CYS A 69 -1.42 -5.82 -6.88
N LEU A 70 -0.28 -6.22 -6.30
CA LEU A 70 -0.04 -6.05 -4.86
C LEU A 70 -0.03 -4.56 -4.47
N CYS A 71 0.63 -3.70 -5.24
CA CYS A 71 0.68 -2.27 -4.98
C CYS A 71 -0.71 -1.61 -5.06
N GLU A 72 -1.52 -1.98 -6.04
CA GLU A 72 -2.91 -1.52 -6.18
C GLU A 72 -3.76 -1.88 -4.96
N GLU A 73 -3.65 -3.12 -4.48
CA GLU A 73 -4.38 -3.57 -3.29
C GLU A 73 -3.88 -2.89 -2.02
N LEU A 74 -2.56 -2.67 -1.88
CA LEU A 74 -2.00 -1.93 -0.75
C LEU A 74 -2.50 -0.48 -0.71
N ILE A 75 -2.55 0.21 -1.86
CA ILE A 75 -3.11 1.57 -1.95
C ILE A 75 -4.57 1.55 -1.46
N ARG A 76 -5.38 0.63 -1.99
CA ARG A 76 -6.80 0.51 -1.63
C ARG A 76 -7.00 0.31 -0.13
N GLN A 77 -6.20 -0.55 0.49
CA GLN A 77 -6.30 -0.86 1.92
C GLN A 77 -5.79 0.28 2.81
N ASN A 78 -4.70 0.93 2.42
CA ASN A 78 -4.15 2.07 3.16
C ASN A 78 -5.09 3.27 3.16
N GLU A 79 -5.89 3.44 2.10
CA GLU A 79 -6.94 4.46 2.05
C GLU A 79 -8.19 4.04 2.83
N ALA A 80 -8.60 2.77 2.72
CA ALA A 80 -9.77 2.26 3.43
C ALA A 80 -9.62 2.38 4.95
N PHE A 81 -8.46 2.05 5.51
CA PHE A 81 -8.26 2.02 6.96
C PHE A 81 -8.59 3.36 7.69
N PRO A 82 -7.94 4.50 7.39
CA PRO A 82 -8.25 5.77 8.04
C PRO A 82 -9.64 6.30 7.69
N ASN A 83 -10.16 5.98 6.50
CA ASN A 83 -11.50 6.41 6.09
C ASN A 83 -12.60 5.66 6.86
N GLU A 84 -12.45 4.35 7.00
CA GLU A 84 -13.38 3.53 7.78
C GLU A 84 -13.32 3.87 9.27
N PHE A 85 -12.14 4.15 9.80
CA PHE A 85 -12.00 4.64 11.17
C PHE A 85 -12.79 5.95 11.35
N GLN A 86 -12.60 6.92 10.46
CA GLN A 86 -13.31 8.21 10.54
C GLN A 86 -14.82 8.07 10.39
N ALA A 87 -15.29 7.16 9.54
CA ALA A 87 -16.70 6.93 9.32
C ALA A 87 -17.40 6.19 10.48
N LYS A 88 -16.70 5.26 11.14
CA LYS A 88 -17.30 4.33 12.11
C LYS A 88 -16.96 4.64 13.58
N VAL A 89 -15.85 5.33 13.83
CA VAL A 89 -15.30 5.50 15.19
C VAL A 89 -15.25 6.97 15.58
N ALA A 90 -14.37 7.76 14.95
CA ALA A 90 -14.17 9.17 15.31
C ALA A 90 -13.48 9.95 14.20
N SER A 91 -13.81 11.23 14.05
CA SER A 91 -13.14 12.16 13.13
C SER A 91 -11.91 12.85 13.72
N THR A 92 -11.50 12.47 14.94
CA THR A 92 -10.37 13.03 15.68
C THR A 92 -9.51 11.90 16.24
N ASP A 93 -8.35 12.25 16.78
CA ASP A 93 -7.51 11.31 17.51
C ASP A 93 -8.30 10.64 18.64
N VAL A 94 -7.99 9.37 18.88
CA VAL A 94 -8.60 8.54 19.92
C VAL A 94 -7.50 7.98 20.79
N ILE A 95 -7.48 8.41 22.05
CA ILE A 95 -6.49 7.99 23.03
C ILE A 95 -7.24 7.34 24.19
N GLU A 96 -7.07 6.02 24.36
CA GLU A 96 -7.86 5.24 25.34
C GLU A 96 -7.78 5.83 26.75
N HIS A 97 -6.61 6.31 27.16
CA HIS A 97 -6.42 6.87 28.48
C HIS A 97 -7.29 8.11 28.73
N GLU A 98 -7.35 9.03 27.76
CA GLU A 98 -8.15 10.25 27.85
C GLU A 98 -9.65 9.92 27.95
N ILE A 99 -10.11 8.95 27.15
CA ILE A 99 -11.51 8.49 27.18
C ILE A 99 -11.85 7.87 28.54
N ARG A 100 -10.96 7.02 29.09
CA ARG A 100 -11.17 6.43 30.43
C ARG A 100 -11.22 7.50 31.51
N GLN A 101 -10.36 8.50 31.44
CA GLN A 101 -10.34 9.61 32.38
C GLN A 101 -11.66 10.40 32.30
N GLN A 102 -12.12 10.76 31.10
CA GLN A 102 -13.39 11.46 30.90
C GLN A 102 -14.58 10.67 31.45
N ILE A 103 -14.62 9.35 31.25
CA ILE A 103 -15.66 8.49 31.83
C ILE A 103 -15.63 8.54 33.36
N GLN A 104 -14.44 8.49 33.96
CA GLN A 104 -14.29 8.53 35.42
C GLN A 104 -14.74 9.87 36.01
N GLU A 105 -14.36 10.98 35.37
CA GLU A 105 -14.78 12.34 35.77
C GLU A 105 -16.32 12.50 35.68
N ILE A 106 -16.94 12.01 34.60
CA ILE A 106 -18.40 12.00 34.46
C ILE A 106 -19.05 11.16 35.57
N ASN A 107 -18.55 9.96 35.85
CA ASN A 107 -19.09 9.10 36.90
C ASN A 107 -19.01 9.76 38.29
N GLN A 108 -17.92 10.47 38.58
CA GLN A 108 -17.78 11.23 39.82
C GLN A 108 -18.79 12.37 39.91
N SER A 109 -19.05 13.08 38.81
CA SER A 109 -20.04 14.16 38.77
C SER A 109 -21.49 13.69 38.93
N ILE A 110 -21.79 12.45 38.53
CA ILE A 110 -23.11 11.85 38.73
C ILE A 110 -23.29 11.35 40.18
N ALA A 111 -22.19 10.95 40.83
CA ALA A 111 -22.20 10.42 42.19
C ALA A 111 -22.21 11.50 43.29
N SER A 112 -21.95 12.77 42.93
CA SER A 112 -22.01 13.95 43.80
C SER A 112 -23.38 14.61 43.80
#